data_AF-A0A4S3ZYV4-F1
#
_entry.id   AF-A0A4S3ZYV4-F1
#
_cell.length_a   1.000
_cell.length_b   1.000
_cell.length_c   1.000
_cell.angle_alpha   90.00
_cell.angle_beta   90.00
_cell.angle_gamma   90.00
#
_symmetry.space_group_name_H-M   'P 1'
#
loop_
_entity.id
_entity.type
_entity.pdbx_description
1 polymer ?
#
loop_
_entity_poly.entity_id
_entity_poly.type
_entity_poly.pdbx_seq_one_letter_code
_entity_poly.pdbx_strand_id
1 'polypeptide(L)'
;MTPHNESDDPKLTASLFSKEMQALGYTLDFSLQSLELEIDRILETSPINSEDTKFDLEAKLTAYIGETLCQNRNGFWSGAFYSHKSRIGNNYYFCKITIGKHDFYPSHFIGYYLSNEKKSTGTFKNFFTKTLTEWDLT
;
A
#
# COMPACT_ATOMS: atom_id res chain seq x y z
N MET A 1 -4.14 -19.96 -22.22
CA MET A 1 -3.63 -19.49 -20.92
C MET A 1 -2.73 -18.30 -21.19
N THR A 2 -3.23 -17.09 -20.95
CA THR A 2 -2.39 -15.89 -20.96
C THR A 2 -1.46 -15.94 -19.75
N PRO A 3 -0.17 -15.59 -19.89
CA PRO A 3 0.72 -15.56 -18.75
C PRO A 3 0.20 -14.49 -17.78
N HIS A 4 -0.05 -14.88 -16.52
CA HIS A 4 -0.20 -13.89 -15.45
C HIS A 4 1.10 -13.11 -15.41
N ASN A 5 1.02 -11.80 -15.67
CA ASN A 5 2.16 -10.91 -15.49
C ASN A 5 2.55 -10.98 -14.01
N GLU A 6 3.80 -11.31 -13.69
CA GLU A 6 4.29 -11.42 -12.31
C GLU A 6 4.07 -10.11 -11.51
N SER A 7 3.85 -8.99 -12.19
CA SER A 7 3.50 -7.67 -11.63
C SER A 7 2.09 -7.57 -11.03
N ASP A 8 1.26 -8.60 -11.19
CA ASP A 8 -0.16 -8.61 -10.79
C ASP A 8 -0.38 -9.51 -9.55
N ASP A 9 0.70 -9.96 -8.91
CA ASP A 9 0.68 -10.55 -7.58
C ASP A 9 1.07 -9.49 -6.53
N PRO A 10 0.16 -9.11 -5.60
CA PRO A 10 0.47 -8.14 -4.56
C PRO A 10 1.58 -8.63 -3.62
N LYS A 11 1.72 -9.95 -3.39
CA LYS A 11 2.78 -10.53 -2.55
C LYS A 11 4.16 -10.29 -3.14
N LEU A 12 4.29 -10.61 -4.42
CA LEU A 12 5.54 -10.42 -5.14
C LEU A 12 5.87 -8.93 -5.28
N THR A 13 4.87 -8.11 -5.63
CA THR A 13 5.03 -6.65 -5.73
C THR A 13 5.53 -6.05 -4.41
N ALA A 14 4.91 -6.42 -3.29
CA ALA A 14 5.32 -5.97 -1.96
C ALA A 14 6.74 -6.42 -1.61
N SER A 15 7.09 -7.67 -1.93
CA SER A 15 8.42 -8.24 -1.67
C SER A 15 9.52 -7.56 -2.48
N LEU A 16 9.26 -7.26 -3.75
CA LEU A 16 10.20 -6.53 -4.60
C LEU A 16 10.37 -5.09 -4.14
N PHE A 17 9.27 -4.42 -3.79
CA PHE A 17 9.31 -3.05 -3.27
C PHE A 17 10.04 -2.95 -1.94
N SER A 18 9.80 -3.88 -1.01
CA SER A 18 10.54 -3.97 0.26
C SER A 18 12.05 -4.04 0.01
N LYS A 19 12.51 -4.91 -0.90
CA LYS A 19 13.94 -5.03 -1.26
C LYS A 19 14.49 -3.75 -1.90
N GLU A 20 13.72 -3.14 -2.80
CA GLU A 20 14.08 -1.87 -3.45
C GLU A 20 14.32 -0.77 -2.41
N MET A 21 13.39 -0.58 -1.47
CA MET A 21 13.47 0.45 -0.45
C MET A 21 14.54 0.13 0.61
N GLN A 22 14.74 -1.13 0.97
CA GLN A 22 15.84 -1.53 1.86
C GLN A 22 17.21 -1.19 1.26
N ALA A 23 17.40 -1.35 -0.06
CA ALA A 23 18.62 -0.92 -0.73
C ALA A 23 18.83 0.61 -0.69
N LEU A 24 17.77 1.38 -0.47
CA LEU A 24 17.80 2.84 -0.29
C LEU A 24 17.88 3.27 1.19
N GLY A 25 18.01 2.32 2.14
CA GLY A 25 18.15 2.61 3.57
C GLY A 25 16.84 2.81 4.33
N TYR A 26 15.73 2.28 3.82
CA TYR A 26 14.45 2.21 4.54
C TYR A 26 14.28 0.88 5.27
N THR A 27 13.57 0.89 6.39
CA THR A 27 13.26 -0.33 7.16
C THR A 27 11.90 -0.88 6.75
N LEU A 28 11.80 -1.46 5.54
CA LEU A 28 10.56 -2.11 5.09
C LEU A 28 10.59 -3.63 5.34
N ASP A 29 10.31 -4.06 6.58
CA ASP A 29 10.45 -5.47 7.03
C ASP A 29 9.12 -6.22 7.23
N PHE A 30 8.00 -5.62 6.82
CA PHE A 30 6.63 -6.13 7.00
C PHE A 30 6.19 -6.15 8.47
N SER A 31 6.79 -5.35 9.34
CA SER A 31 6.24 -5.06 10.67
C SER A 31 5.20 -3.93 10.60
N LEU A 32 4.30 -3.87 11.58
CA LEU A 32 3.43 -2.69 11.71
C LEU A 32 4.24 -1.40 11.98
N GLN A 33 5.40 -1.54 12.64
CA GLN A 33 6.29 -0.43 12.91
C GLN A 33 6.89 0.16 11.63
N SER A 34 7.25 -0.66 10.64
CA SER A 34 7.73 -0.15 9.35
C SER A 34 6.67 0.69 8.64
N LEU A 35 5.40 0.29 8.74
CA LEU A 35 4.30 1.09 8.17
C LEU A 35 4.20 2.46 8.83
N GLU A 36 4.25 2.50 10.17
CA GLU A 36 4.10 3.75 10.93
C GLU A 36 5.25 4.74 10.70
N LEU A 37 6.45 4.25 10.39
CA LEU A 37 7.66 5.09 10.28
C LEU A 37 8.02 5.43 8.84
N GLU A 38 7.94 4.47 7.92
CA GLU A 38 8.54 4.61 6.60
C GLU A 38 7.56 5.08 5.52
N ILE A 39 6.25 4.86 5.67
CA ILE A 39 5.27 5.22 4.64
C ILE A 39 5.24 6.73 4.40
N ASP A 40 5.14 7.53 5.46
CA ASP A 40 5.16 8.99 5.34
C ASP A 40 6.48 9.48 4.74
N ARG A 41 7.61 8.90 5.18
CA ARG A 41 8.96 9.26 4.67
C ARG A 41 9.10 8.96 3.19
N ILE A 42 8.60 7.80 2.74
CA ILE A 42 8.60 7.43 1.32
C ILE A 42 7.75 8.41 0.53
N LEU A 43 6.55 8.75 1.01
CA LEU A 43 5.64 9.68 0.33
C LEU A 43 6.19 11.11 0.25
N GLU A 44 6.97 11.55 1.24
CA GLU A 44 7.60 12.89 1.27
C GLU A 44 8.83 13.01 0.39
N THR A 45 9.56 11.91 0.16
CA THR A 45 10.88 11.94 -0.47
C THR A 45 10.92 11.31 -1.86
N SER A 46 9.90 10.54 -2.23
CA SER A 46 9.85 9.91 -3.55
C SER A 46 9.63 10.97 -4.64
N PRO A 47 10.49 11.02 -5.67
CA PRO A 47 10.31 11.95 -6.78
C PRO A 47 9.12 11.52 -7.64
N ILE A 48 8.05 12.31 -7.63
CA ILE A 48 6.87 12.09 -8.49
C ILE A 48 6.98 13.09 -9.65
N ASN A 49 7.51 12.60 -10.78
CA ASN A 49 7.81 13.43 -11.95
C ASN A 49 6.77 13.27 -13.07
N SER A 50 5.90 12.28 -12.96
CA SER A 50 4.81 11.99 -13.90
C SER A 50 3.68 11.20 -13.23
N GLU A 51 2.51 11.14 -13.88
CA GLU A 51 1.41 10.26 -13.46
C GLU A 51 1.83 8.78 -13.40
N ASP A 52 2.67 8.32 -14.33
CA ASP A 52 3.18 6.94 -14.31
C ASP A 52 3.98 6.65 -13.04
N THR A 53 4.89 7.56 -12.65
CA THR A 53 5.66 7.41 -11.40
C THR A 53 4.76 7.46 -10.16
N LYS A 54 3.68 8.27 -10.22
CA LYS A 54 2.67 8.35 -9.16
C LYS A 54 1.94 7.01 -9.02
N PHE A 55 1.43 6.46 -10.11
CA PHE A 55 0.68 5.20 -10.10
C PHE A 55 1.56 3.99 -9.77
N ASP A 56 2.84 3.98 -10.16
CA ASP A 56 3.78 2.94 -9.72
C ASP A 56 3.96 2.94 -8.21
N LEU A 57 4.26 4.12 -7.65
CA LEU A 57 4.45 4.28 -6.22
C LEU A 57 3.20 3.90 -5.44
N GLU A 58 2.03 4.36 -5.89
CA GLU A 58 0.74 4.06 -5.26
C GLU A 58 0.43 2.55 -5.28
N ALA A 59 0.68 1.87 -6.41
CA ALA A 59 0.50 0.42 -6.51
C ALA A 59 1.45 -0.35 -5.58
N LYS A 60 2.73 0.03 -5.55
CA LYS A 60 3.77 -0.59 -4.71
C LYS A 60 3.47 -0.42 -3.22
N LEU A 61 3.11 0.80 -2.80
CA LEU A 61 2.72 1.07 -1.43
C LEU A 61 1.43 0.35 -1.05
N THR A 62 0.45 0.28 -1.97
CA THR A 62 -0.80 -0.47 -1.76
C THR A 62 -0.49 -1.95 -1.48
N ALA A 63 0.34 -2.57 -2.31
CA ALA A 63 0.78 -3.94 -2.12
C ALA A 63 1.52 -4.13 -0.79
N TYR A 64 2.48 -3.25 -0.47
CA TYR A 64 3.30 -3.37 0.74
C TYR A 64 2.49 -3.21 2.03
N ILE A 65 1.66 -2.16 2.11
CA ILE A 65 0.75 -1.97 3.25
C ILE A 65 -0.18 -3.18 3.37
N GLY A 66 -0.79 -3.60 2.25
CA GLY A 66 -1.75 -4.68 2.26
C GLY A 66 -1.16 -6.02 2.72
N GLU A 67 0.01 -6.39 2.21
CA GLU A 67 0.71 -7.61 2.64
C GLU A 67 1.17 -7.56 4.09
N THR A 68 1.62 -6.39 4.55
CA THR A 68 2.00 -6.22 5.96
C THR A 68 0.79 -6.46 6.86
N LEU A 69 -0.38 -5.97 6.48
CA LEU A 69 -1.64 -6.22 7.22
C LEU A 69 -2.07 -7.69 7.16
N CYS A 70 -1.95 -8.34 6.00
CA CYS A 70 -2.21 -9.78 5.87
C CYS A 70 -1.36 -10.60 6.85
N GLN A 71 -0.07 -10.29 6.95
CA GLN A 71 0.88 -11.02 7.81
C GLN A 71 0.66 -10.77 9.31
N ASN A 72 0.28 -9.55 9.71
CA ASN A 72 0.24 -9.14 11.11
C ASN A 72 -1.16 -9.12 11.74
N ARG A 73 -2.22 -9.09 10.92
CA ARG A 73 -3.61 -8.91 11.38
C ARG A 73 -4.56 -9.98 10.84
N ASN A 74 -4.06 -11.11 10.35
CA ASN A 74 -4.87 -12.14 9.68
C ASN A 74 -5.74 -11.55 8.55
N GLY A 75 -5.17 -10.60 7.81
CA GLY A 75 -5.85 -9.97 6.69
C GLY A 75 -5.89 -10.87 5.46
N PHE A 76 -6.90 -10.67 4.62
CA PHE A 76 -7.03 -11.35 3.34
C PHE A 76 -7.25 -10.34 2.22
N TRP A 77 -6.58 -10.54 1.09
CA TRP A 77 -6.85 -9.76 -0.11
C TRP A 77 -8.22 -10.09 -0.68
N SER A 78 -8.92 -9.05 -1.10
CA SER A 78 -10.12 -9.14 -1.93
C SER A 78 -10.01 -8.16 -3.10
N GLY A 79 -10.43 -8.62 -4.28
CA GLY A 79 -10.28 -7.90 -5.55
C GLY A 79 -9.13 -8.45 -6.39
N ALA A 80 -9.08 -8.03 -7.67
CA ALA A 80 -7.96 -8.33 -8.55
C ALA A 80 -6.94 -7.20 -8.46
N PHE A 81 -5.66 -7.53 -8.26
CA PHE A 81 -4.58 -6.55 -8.21
C PHE A 81 -3.85 -6.52 -9.55
N TYR A 82 -3.91 -5.37 -10.23
CA TYR A 82 -3.17 -5.06 -11.44
C TYR A 82 -2.38 -3.78 -11.17
N SER A 83 -1.05 -3.92 -11.21
CA SER A 83 -0.13 -2.80 -11.02
C SER A 83 -0.12 -1.91 -12.26
N HIS A 84 0.61 -0.78 -12.17
CA HIS A 84 0.66 0.20 -13.25
C HIS A 84 1.21 -0.33 -14.59
N LYS A 85 1.89 -1.50 -14.56
CA LYS A 85 2.50 -2.15 -15.73
C LYS A 85 1.59 -3.20 -16.38
N SER A 86 0.38 -3.42 -15.85
CA SER A 86 -0.51 -4.43 -16.40
C SER A 86 -1.05 -4.01 -17.76
N ARG A 87 -1.07 -4.94 -18.72
CA ARG A 87 -1.63 -4.71 -20.06
C ARG A 87 -3.15 -4.51 -20.06
N ILE A 88 -3.81 -4.90 -18.96
CA ILE A 88 -5.26 -4.82 -18.77
C ILE A 88 -5.65 -3.46 -18.12
N GLY A 89 -4.67 -2.63 -17.79
CA GLY A 89 -4.85 -1.37 -17.09
C GLY A 89 -4.73 -1.52 -15.56
N ASN A 90 -4.78 -0.38 -14.87
CA ASN A 90 -4.50 -0.31 -13.44
C ASN A 90 -5.80 -0.51 -12.66
N ASN A 91 -5.79 -1.37 -11.64
CA ASN A 91 -6.96 -1.55 -10.78
C ASN A 91 -6.62 -1.80 -9.30
N TYR A 92 -5.34 -1.66 -8.90
CA TYR A 92 -4.90 -1.84 -7.51
C TYR A 92 -5.76 -1.04 -6.52
N TYR A 93 -6.35 0.09 -6.95
CA TYR A 93 -7.20 0.95 -6.14
C TYR A 93 -8.58 0.35 -5.84
N PHE A 94 -9.01 -0.71 -6.52
CA PHE A 94 -10.20 -1.50 -6.17
C PHE A 94 -9.90 -2.63 -5.19
N CYS A 95 -8.63 -2.90 -4.89
CA CYS A 95 -8.26 -3.93 -3.93
C CYS A 95 -8.49 -3.47 -2.50
N LYS A 96 -8.80 -4.43 -1.63
CA LYS A 96 -8.96 -4.21 -0.21
C LYS A 96 -8.37 -5.37 0.59
N ILE A 97 -8.02 -5.09 1.84
CA ILE A 97 -7.68 -6.09 2.84
C ILE A 97 -8.86 -6.24 3.78
N THR A 98 -9.40 -7.44 3.89
CA THR A 98 -10.43 -7.75 4.87
C THR A 98 -9.77 -8.29 6.14
N ILE A 99 -10.01 -7.65 7.28
CA ILE A 99 -9.57 -8.06 8.62
C ILE A 99 -10.82 -8.26 9.48
N GLY A 100 -11.14 -9.51 9.81
CA GLY A 100 -12.41 -9.84 10.45
C GLY A 100 -13.60 -9.44 9.58
N LYS A 101 -14.42 -8.50 10.06
CA LYS A 101 -15.57 -7.94 9.32
C LYS A 101 -15.30 -6.59 8.66
N HIS A 102 -14.06 -6.10 8.77
CA HIS A 102 -13.68 -4.77 8.31
C HIS A 102 -12.87 -4.83 7.04
N ASP A 103 -13.07 -3.82 6.20
CA ASP A 103 -12.30 -3.64 4.98
C ASP A 103 -11.36 -2.45 5.12
N PHE A 104 -10.13 -2.63 4.65
CA PHE A 104 -9.10 -1.61 4.58
C PHE A 104 -8.68 -1.42 3.13
N TYR A 105 -8.62 -0.16 2.69
CA TYR A 105 -8.28 0.21 1.31
C TYR A 105 -6.96 1.00 1.32
N PRO A 106 -5.80 0.36 1.18
CA PRO A 106 -4.51 1.06 1.29
C PRO A 106 -4.34 2.21 0.29
N SER A 107 -4.83 2.02 -0.94
CA SER A 107 -4.82 3.02 -2.02
C SER A 107 -5.49 4.33 -1.61
N HIS A 108 -6.56 4.28 -0.81
CA HIS A 108 -7.29 5.48 -0.42
C HIS A 108 -6.41 6.42 0.41
N PHE A 109 -5.68 5.89 1.41
CA PHE A 109 -4.75 6.72 2.18
C PHE A 109 -3.70 7.36 1.27
N ILE A 110 -3.08 6.55 0.41
CA ILE A 110 -1.99 7.02 -0.45
C ILE A 110 -2.52 8.09 -1.41
N GLY A 111 -3.64 7.83 -2.08
CA GLY A 111 -4.27 8.77 -3.00
C GLY A 111 -4.69 10.08 -2.31
N TYR A 112 -5.23 10.02 -1.09
CA TYR A 112 -5.53 11.23 -0.31
C TYR A 112 -4.28 12.01 0.06
N TYR A 113 -3.22 11.32 0.50
CA TYR A 113 -1.95 11.95 0.86
C TYR A 113 -1.31 12.64 -0.34
N LEU A 114 -1.26 11.97 -1.48
CA LEU A 114 -0.68 12.52 -2.71
C LEU A 114 -1.50 13.67 -3.30
N SER A 115 -2.82 13.70 -3.04
CA SER A 115 -3.70 14.75 -3.55
C SER A 115 -3.80 15.98 -2.66
N ASN A 116 -3.65 15.82 -1.34
CA ASN A 116 -3.92 16.90 -0.36
C ASN A 116 -2.74 17.24 0.56
N GLU A 117 -1.59 16.58 0.35
CA GLU A 117 -0.40 16.63 1.19
C GLU A 117 -0.64 16.17 2.65
N LYS A 118 0.45 16.01 3.40
CA LYS A 118 0.45 15.55 4.79
C LYS A 118 -0.37 16.44 5.72
N LYS A 119 -0.31 17.76 5.54
CA LYS A 119 -0.98 18.72 6.43
C LYS A 119 -2.49 18.49 6.51
N SER A 120 -3.10 18.03 5.43
CA SER A 120 -4.54 17.80 5.34
C SER A 120 -4.92 16.36 5.69
N THR A 121 -4.04 15.40 5.42
CA THR A 121 -4.33 13.95 5.54
C THR A 121 -3.90 13.37 6.90
N GLY A 122 -2.88 13.94 7.53
CA GLY A 122 -2.21 13.35 8.70
C GLY A 122 -1.18 12.29 8.33
N THR A 123 -0.51 11.72 9.35
CA THR A 123 0.46 10.62 9.19
C THR A 123 -0.23 9.29 8.92
N PHE A 124 0.46 8.35 8.27
CA PHE A 124 -0.04 6.98 8.11
C PHE A 124 -0.37 6.35 9.48
N LYS A 125 0.47 6.56 10.49
CA LYS A 125 0.22 6.10 11.86
C LYS A 125 -1.13 6.58 12.41
N ASN A 126 -1.47 7.86 12.22
CA ASN A 126 -2.73 8.41 12.72
C ASN A 126 -3.93 7.81 11.97
N PHE A 127 -3.82 7.71 10.64
CA PHE A 127 -4.83 7.06 9.81
C PHE A 127 -5.06 5.61 10.24
N PHE A 128 -3.99 4.84 10.40
CA PHE A 128 -4.04 3.44 10.77
C PHE A 128 -4.61 3.24 12.17
N THR A 129 -4.17 4.01 13.16
CA THR A 129 -4.67 3.94 14.54
C THR A 129 -6.16 4.29 14.62
N LYS A 130 -6.60 5.34 13.91
CA LYS A 130 -8.02 5.71 13.84
C LYS A 130 -8.85 4.58 13.24
N THR A 131 -8.38 4.02 12.14
CA THR A 131 -9.07 2.92 11.45
C THR A 131 -9.20 1.69 12.35
N LEU A 132 -8.13 1.30 13.06
CA LEU A 132 -8.17 0.17 13.99
C LEU A 132 -9.08 0.42 15.20
N THR A 133 -9.07 1.64 15.74
CA THR A 133 -9.94 2.00 16.88
C THR A 133 -11.41 1.86 16.50
N GLU A 134 -11.78 2.22 15.28
CA GLU A 134 -13.14 2.05 14.77
C GLU A 134 -13.53 0.56 14.67
N TRP A 135 -12.57 -0.34 14.44
CA TRP A 135 -12.82 -1.78 14.34
C TRP A 135 -13.01 -2.43 15.71
N ASP A 136 -12.25 -2.00 16.72
CA ASP A 136 -12.36 -2.51 18.09
C ASP A 136 -13.69 -2.11 18.77
N LEU A 137 -14.40 -1.11 18.23
CA LEU A 137 -15.68 -0.62 18.75
C LEU A 137 -16.90 -1.37 18.21
N THR A 138 -16.73 -2.28 17.25
CA THR A 138 -17.85 -2.95 16.57
C THR A 138 -17.85 -4.44 16.81
#